data_AF-A0AAV3SQI6-F1
#
_entry.id   AF-A0AAV3SQI6-F1
#
_cell.length_a   1.000
_cell.length_b   1.000
_cell.length_c   1.000
_cell.angle_alpha   90.00
_cell.angle_beta   90.00
_cell.angle_gamma   90.00
#
_symmetry.space_group_name_H-M   'P 1'
#
loop_
_entity.id
_entity.type
_entity.pdbx_description
1 polymer ?
#
loop_
_entity_poly.entity_id
_entity_poly.type
_entity_poly.pdbx_seq_one_letter_code
_entity_poly.pdbx_strand_id
1 'polypeptide(L)' 'MSDDDADGDTRSRANETRTDDADGEGWRFAVDEVGPDGVTEDTHTPEDVPIEPGDVEVEHAVFIVLGVAITVGVLFVGL' A
#
# COMPACT_ATOMS: atom_id res chain seq x y z
N MET A 1 25.72 15.59 -25.32
CA MET A 1 25.71 14.74 -24.12
C MET A 1 24.49 15.17 -23.33
N SER A 2 23.31 14.63 -23.66
CA SER A 2 22.77 13.31 -23.28
C SER A 2 22.04 13.42 -21.95
N ASP A 3 20.75 13.72 -22.03
CA ASP A 3 19.75 13.78 -20.96
C ASP A 3 19.37 12.37 -20.44
N ASP A 4 20.36 11.50 -20.20
CA ASP A 4 20.15 10.09 -19.83
C ASP A 4 20.55 9.80 -18.36
N ASP A 5 21.19 10.76 -17.68
CA ASP A 5 21.76 10.54 -16.33
C ASP A 5 20.86 10.99 -15.16
N ALA A 6 19.74 11.69 -15.44
CA ALA A 6 18.91 12.29 -14.39
C ALA A 6 17.94 11.30 -13.69
N ASP A 7 17.54 10.24 -14.38
CA ASP A 7 16.60 9.24 -13.84
C ASP A 7 17.28 8.19 -12.93
N GLY A 8 18.60 8.05 -13.02
CA GLY A 8 19.38 7.13 -12.19
C GLY A 8 19.63 7.64 -10.77
N ASP A 9 19.85 8.95 -10.61
CA ASP A 9 20.25 9.58 -9.34
C ASP A 9 19.13 9.50 -8.28
N THR A 10 17.87 9.68 -8.69
CA THR A 10 16.73 9.65 -7.77
C THR A 10 16.44 8.25 -7.22
N ARG A 11 16.63 7.20 -8.03
CA ARG A 11 16.50 5.81 -7.60
C ARG A 11 17.68 5.37 -6.74
N SER A 12 18.89 5.82 -7.07
CA SER A 12 20.08 5.57 -6.24
C SER A 12 19.93 6.22 -4.86
N ARG A 13 19.35 7.42 -4.80
CA ARG A 13 19.04 8.10 -3.52
C ARG A 13 17.93 7.47 -2.70
N ALA A 14 17.00 6.76 -3.32
CA ALA A 14 15.95 6.07 -2.57
C ALA A 14 16.48 4.80 -1.86
N ASN A 15 17.62 4.26 -2.31
CA ASN A 15 18.26 3.05 -1.79
C ASN A 15 19.46 3.35 -0.87
N GLU A 16 19.78 4.62 -0.60
CA GLU A 16 20.88 4.97 0.29
C GLU A 16 20.37 5.09 1.73
N THR A 17 20.50 4.01 2.50
CA THR A 17 20.21 3.99 3.93
C THR A 17 21.33 4.70 4.69
N ARG A 18 21.03 5.89 5.23
CA ARG A 18 21.94 6.54 6.19
C ARG A 18 21.95 5.70 7.47
N THR A 19 23.11 5.16 7.82
CA THR A 19 23.45 4.70 9.17
C THR A 19 23.60 5.93 10.07
N ASP A 20 22.50 6.66 10.29
CA ASP A 20 22.43 7.68 11.32
C ASP A 20 21.84 6.98 12.55
N ASP A 21 22.55 7.04 13.69
CA ASP A 21 22.03 6.69 15.01
C ASP A 21 20.82 7.58 15.32
N ALA A 22 19.67 7.25 14.72
CA ALA A 22 18.52 8.14 14.65
C ALA A 22 17.62 7.98 15.87
N ASP A 23 18.06 8.59 16.97
CA ASP A 23 17.16 9.03 18.03
C ASP A 23 16.26 10.17 17.48
N GLY A 24 15.13 9.83 16.87
CA GLY A 24 13.92 10.65 17.02
C GLY A 24 13.25 11.30 15.78
N GLU A 25 13.86 11.36 14.60
CA GLU A 25 13.26 12.09 13.45
C GLU A 25 13.09 11.28 12.15
N GLY A 26 13.48 10.01 12.14
CA GLY A 26 13.30 9.09 11.00
C GLY A 26 12.04 8.23 11.10
N TRP A 27 11.61 7.66 9.97
CA TRP A 27 10.73 6.49 9.99
C TRP A 27 11.32 5.45 10.95
N ARG A 28 10.48 4.83 11.80
CA ARG A 28 10.95 3.95 12.88
C ARG A 28 11.77 2.74 12.42
N PHE A 29 11.71 2.39 11.14
CA PHE A 29 12.45 1.27 10.55
C PHE A 29 12.98 1.68 9.17
N ALA A 30 14.23 1.34 8.87
CA ALA A 30 14.79 1.50 7.54
C ALA A 30 14.23 0.44 6.56
N VAL A 31 14.27 0.69 5.24
CA VAL A 31 13.78 -0.26 4.22
C VAL A 31 14.53 -1.60 4.27
N ASP A 32 15.84 -1.55 4.51
CA ASP A 32 16.68 -2.74 4.66
C ASP A 32 16.39 -3.52 5.97
N GLU A 33 15.75 -2.89 6.95
CA GLU A 33 15.39 -3.49 8.24
C GLU A 33 14.03 -4.20 8.22
N VAL A 34 13.23 -4.06 7.17
CA VAL A 34 11.88 -4.67 7.05
C VAL A 34 11.77 -5.71 5.92
N GLY A 35 12.90 -6.29 5.51
CA GLY A 35 12.97 -7.37 4.52
C GLY A 35 12.52 -8.75 5.06
N PRO A 36 12.66 -9.83 4.27
CA PRO A 36 12.36 -11.20 4.71
C PRO A 36 13.14 -11.62 5.97
N ASP A 37 14.33 -11.04 6.16
CA ASP A 37 15.21 -11.21 7.31
C ASP A 37 15.19 -9.98 8.26
N GLY A 38 14.20 -9.10 8.12
CA GLY A 38 14.08 -7.84 8.86
C GLY A 38 13.67 -8.00 10.33
N VAL A 39 13.68 -6.90 11.11
CA VAL A 39 13.20 -6.86 12.50
C VAL A 39 11.70 -7.09 12.52
N THR A 40 11.30 -8.36 12.64
CA THR A 40 9.92 -8.77 12.87
C THR A 40 9.64 -8.72 14.37
N GLU A 41 9.58 -7.52 14.96
CA GLU A 41 8.90 -7.40 16.26
C GLU A 41 7.42 -7.72 16.03
N ASP A 42 7.04 -8.98 16.28
CA ASP A 42 5.69 -9.52 16.50
C ASP A 42 4.57 -8.55 16.08
N THR A 43 4.48 -8.24 14.78
CA THR A 43 3.57 -7.19 14.28
C THR A 43 2.11 -7.64 14.26
N HIS A 44 1.81 -8.74 14.97
CA HIS A 44 0.56 -9.48 14.89
C HIS A 44 0.16 -9.86 13.45
N THR A 45 1.06 -9.74 12.48
CA THR A 45 0.85 -10.18 11.10
C THR A 45 1.20 -11.66 11.06
N PRO A 46 0.22 -12.56 10.93
CA PRO A 46 0.51 -13.98 10.91
C PRO A 46 1.25 -14.32 9.61
N GLU A 47 2.40 -14.96 9.74
CA GLU A 47 3.26 -15.40 8.63
C GLU A 47 2.59 -16.41 7.69
N ASP A 48 1.55 -17.11 8.15
CA ASP A 48 0.85 -18.17 7.42
C ASP A 48 -0.61 -17.85 7.08
N VAL A 49 -1.14 -16.67 7.42
CA VAL A 49 -2.53 -16.33 7.09
C VAL A 49 -2.54 -15.60 5.74
N PRO A 50 -3.22 -16.13 4.71
CA PRO A 50 -3.39 -15.40 3.47
C PRO A 50 -4.02 -14.04 3.78
N ILE A 51 -3.38 -12.96 3.31
CA ILE A 51 -3.98 -11.61 3.27
C ILE A 51 -5.12 -11.51 2.23
N GLU A 52 -5.68 -12.65 1.84
CA GLU A 52 -6.73 -12.74 0.85
C GLU A 52 -8.00 -12.08 1.41
N PRO A 53 -8.64 -11.19 0.64
CA PRO A 53 -9.89 -10.61 1.06
C PRO A 53 -10.87 -11.76 1.30
N GLY A 54 -11.51 -11.76 2.47
CA GLY A 54 -12.54 -12.74 2.80
C GLY A 54 -13.69 -12.72 1.79
N ASP A 55 -14.49 -13.77 1.82
CA ASP A 55 -15.69 -13.86 0.99
C ASP A 55 -16.61 -12.67 1.21
N VAL A 56 -17.25 -12.21 0.12
CA VAL A 56 -18.22 -11.11 0.19
C VAL A 56 -19.50 -11.61 0.83
N GLU A 57 -19.82 -11.06 2.01
CA GLU A 57 -21.10 -11.31 2.67
C GLU A 57 -22.28 -10.69 1.88
N VAL A 58 -23.47 -11.25 2.08
CA VAL A 58 -24.69 -10.85 1.35
C VAL A 58 -25.02 -9.37 1.60
N GLU A 59 -24.82 -8.92 2.83
CA GLU A 59 -25.02 -7.54 3.29
C GLU A 59 -24.19 -6.56 2.46
N HIS A 60 -22.94 -6.91 2.17
CA HIS A 60 -22.04 -6.08 1.36
C HIS A 60 -22.46 -6.06 -0.11
N ALA A 61 -22.90 -7.20 -0.65
CA ALA A 61 -23.41 -7.29 -2.01
C ALA A 61 -24.65 -6.41 -2.23
N VAL A 62 -25.52 -6.27 -1.22
CA VAL A 62 -26.70 -5.40 -1.27
C VAL A 62 -26.31 -3.93 -1.49
N PHE A 63 -25.26 -3.44 -0.84
CA PHE A 63 -24.80 -2.05 -1.03
C PHE A 63 -24.31 -1.78 -2.45
N ILE A 64 -23.63 -2.75 -3.07
CA ILE A 64 -23.18 -2.65 -4.47
C ILE A 64 -24.40 -2.57 -5.39
N VAL A 65 -25.36 -3.48 -5.24
CA VAL A 65 -26.59 -3.50 -6.05
C VAL A 65 -27.39 -2.21 -5.87
N LEU A 66 -27.48 -1.70 -4.65
CA LEU A 66 -28.16 -0.43 -4.36
C LEU A 66 -27.48 0.75 -5.07
N GLY A 67 -26.14 0.82 -5.02
CA GLY A 67 -25.38 1.85 -5.72
C GLY A 67 -25.62 1.82 -7.23
N VAL A 68 -25.55 0.63 -7.84
CA VAL A 68 -25.84 0.43 -9.27
C VAL A 68 -27.27 0.86 -9.60
N ALA A 69 -28.25 0.46 -8.79
CA ALA A 69 -29.66 0.81 -9.00
C ALA A 69 -29.88 2.33 -8.94
N ILE A 70 -29.24 3.03 -8.00
CA ILE A 70 -29.30 4.49 -7.90
C ILE A 70 -28.66 5.13 -9.13
N THR A 71 -27.46 4.72 -9.52
CA THR A 71 -26.78 5.28 -10.71
C THR A 71 -27.63 5.10 -11.96
N VAL A 72 -28.16 3.91 -12.19
CA VAL A 72 -29.07 3.62 -13.30
C VAL A 72 -30.32 4.50 -13.22
N GLY A 73 -30.95 4.60 -12.04
CA GLY A 73 -32.11 5.47 -11.82
C GLY A 73 -31.84 6.93 -12.16
N VAL A 74 -30.68 7.45 -11.76
CA VAL A 74 -30.25 8.82 -12.10
C VAL A 74 -30.08 8.99 -13.61
N LEU A 75 -29.49 8.03 -14.31
CA LEU A 75 -29.32 8.12 -15.77
C LEU A 75 -30.66 8.10 -16.53
N PHE A 76 -31.66 7.38 -16.05
CA PHE A 76 -32.97 7.31 -16.70
C PHE A 76 -33.91 8.45 -16.32
N VAL A 77 -33.79 9.01 -15.12
CA VAL A 77 -34.63 10.13 -14.65
C VAL A 77 -34.00 11.50 -14.97
N GLY A 78 -32.68 11.57 -15.07
CA GLY A 78 -31.91 12.81 -15.30
C GLY A 78 -31.50 13.08 -16.75
N LEU A 79 -31.82 12.17 -17.69
CA LEU A 79 -31.66 12.36 -19.14
C LEU A 79 -32.91 12.98 -19.77
#